data_AF-A0A139CY00-F1
#
_entry.id   AF-A0A139CY00-F1
#
_cell.length_a   1.000
_cell.length_b   1.000
_cell.length_c   1.000
_cell.angle_alpha   90.00
_cell.angle_beta   90.00
_cell.angle_gamma   90.00
#
_symmetry.space_group_name_H-M   'P 1'
#
loop_
_entity.id
_entity.type
_entity.pdbx_description
1 polymer ?
#
loop_
_entity_poly.entity_id
_entity_poly.type
_entity_poly.pdbx_seq_one_letter_code
_entity_poly.pdbx_strand_id
1 'polypeptide(L)'
;IFIDGYNVLITMESVLHNETVWFADDGFLRDTRGIFKNHTNTATTYQAVDEMLTTLSVLAINSATILLDSQMSNSGKLAQFIRKRAAKCPFKTAVTTSKNVDFDLKQVGYRGVIATADSVIVDAVERAADLTACWMEQNGIVGENIGNGEKHTSITDIDRMNRICQ
;
A
#
# COMPACT_ATOMS: atom_id res chain seq x y z
N ILE A 1 -4.16 10.64 1.92
CA ILE A 1 -4.27 9.22 1.53
C ILE A 1 -4.52 8.36 2.76
N PHE A 2 -5.35 7.33 2.65
CA PHE A 2 -5.55 6.28 3.66
C PHE A 2 -4.93 5.00 3.12
N ILE A 3 -4.27 4.23 3.98
CA ILE A 3 -3.43 3.11 3.55
C ILE A 3 -3.83 1.87 4.35
N ASP A 4 -4.12 0.79 3.62
CA ASP A 4 -4.17 -0.54 4.20
C ASP A 4 -2.73 -1.04 4.43
N GLY A 5 -2.25 -0.90 5.66
CA GLY A 5 -0.85 -1.09 5.97
C GLY A 5 -0.36 -2.52 5.72
N TYR A 6 -1.13 -3.55 6.08
CA TYR A 6 -0.65 -4.93 5.86
C TYR A 6 -0.74 -5.34 4.40
N ASN A 7 -1.81 -4.99 3.70
CA ASN A 7 -1.92 -5.30 2.27
C ASN A 7 -0.75 -4.67 1.49
N VAL A 8 -0.45 -3.39 1.72
CA VAL A 8 0.68 -2.73 1.04
C VAL A 8 2.02 -3.35 1.45
N LEU A 9 2.28 -3.51 2.75
CA LEU A 9 3.57 -4.00 3.22
C LEU A 9 3.86 -5.43 2.76
N ILE A 10 2.86 -6.31 2.77
CA ILE A 10 3.03 -7.71 2.34
C ILE A 10 3.35 -7.77 0.84
N THR A 11 2.65 -7.01 0.00
CA THR A 11 2.94 -7.00 -1.44
C THR A 11 4.33 -6.39 -1.72
N MET A 12 4.73 -5.33 -1.03
CA MET A 12 6.10 -4.79 -1.11
C MET A 12 7.15 -5.82 -0.66
N GLU A 13 6.87 -6.58 0.41
CA GLU A 13 7.75 -7.65 0.87
C GLU A 13 7.90 -8.74 -0.19
N SER A 14 6.84 -9.14 -0.87
CA SER A 14 6.94 -10.11 -1.97
C SER A 14 7.87 -9.61 -3.07
N VAL A 15 7.76 -8.35 -3.47
CA VAL A 15 8.68 -7.75 -4.46
C VAL A 15 10.12 -7.73 -3.93
N LEU A 16 10.34 -7.33 -2.67
CA LEU A 16 11.67 -7.28 -2.05
C LEU A 16 12.33 -8.67 -1.93
N HIS A 17 11.54 -9.73 -1.83
CA HIS A 17 12.03 -11.12 -1.85
C HIS A 17 12.21 -11.69 -3.27
N ASN A 18 12.05 -10.87 -4.33
CA ASN A 18 12.03 -11.29 -5.73
C ASN A 18 10.97 -12.37 -6.02
N GLU A 19 9.83 -12.29 -5.34
CA GLU A 19 8.70 -13.16 -5.63
C GLU A 19 7.88 -12.61 -6.80
N THR A 20 7.17 -13.50 -7.47
CA THR A 20 6.30 -13.11 -8.58
C THR A 20 5.12 -12.30 -8.05
N VAL A 21 4.95 -11.13 -8.67
CA VAL A 21 3.79 -10.25 -8.57
C VAL A 21 3.25 -9.99 -9.96
N TRP A 22 1.95 -9.78 -10.10
CA TRP A 22 1.30 -9.51 -11.38
C TRP A 22 0.25 -8.42 -11.25
N PHE A 23 -0.03 -7.73 -12.36
CA PHE A 23 -1.22 -6.90 -12.46
C PHE A 23 -2.45 -7.77 -12.70
N ALA A 24 -3.50 -7.57 -11.92
CA ALA A 24 -4.81 -8.14 -12.19
C ALA A 24 -5.55 -7.35 -13.29
N ASP A 25 -6.72 -7.81 -13.70
CA ASP A 25 -7.52 -7.18 -14.76
C ASP A 25 -8.02 -5.76 -14.39
N ASP A 26 -8.08 -5.48 -13.09
CA ASP A 26 -8.32 -4.13 -12.52
C ASP A 26 -7.07 -3.21 -12.59
N GLY A 27 -5.95 -3.79 -13.00
CA GLY A 27 -4.61 -3.20 -13.12
C GLY A 27 -3.91 -2.91 -11.78
N PHE A 28 -4.35 -3.50 -10.67
CA PHE A 28 -3.64 -3.47 -9.40
C PHE A 28 -2.67 -4.65 -9.27
N LEU A 29 -1.53 -4.41 -8.63
CA LEU A 29 -0.49 -5.39 -8.37
C LEU A 29 -0.93 -6.35 -7.25
N ARG A 30 -0.75 -7.65 -7.48
CA ARG A 30 -1.08 -8.71 -6.54
C ARG A 30 0.09 -9.66 -6.37
N ASP A 31 0.30 -10.14 -5.15
CA ASP A 31 1.22 -11.22 -4.87
C ASP A 31 0.57 -12.60 -5.00
N THR A 32 1.42 -13.61 -5.23
CA THR A 32 1.03 -15.03 -5.28
C THR A 32 0.53 -15.59 -3.95
N ARG A 33 0.87 -14.94 -2.84
CA ARG A 33 0.89 -15.64 -1.55
C ARG A 33 -0.49 -15.75 -0.96
N GLY A 34 -1.33 -14.73 -0.95
CA GLY A 34 -2.62 -14.82 -0.23
C GLY A 34 -2.49 -15.25 1.25
N ILE A 35 -1.25 -15.33 1.79
CA ILE A 35 -0.92 -15.76 3.15
C ILE A 35 -0.96 -14.52 4.02
N PHE A 36 -2.14 -13.93 4.15
CA PHE A 36 -2.38 -12.84 5.10
C PHE A 36 -2.46 -13.39 6.53
N LYS A 37 -3.06 -14.57 6.72
CA LYS A 37 -3.44 -15.07 8.05
C LYS A 37 -2.28 -15.48 8.97
N ASN A 38 -1.10 -15.76 8.43
CA ASN A 38 0.08 -16.19 9.21
C ASN A 38 1.30 -15.28 9.02
N HIS A 39 1.10 -14.07 8.48
CA HIS A 39 2.21 -13.13 8.28
C HIS A 39 2.86 -12.76 9.61
N THR A 40 4.20 -12.77 9.63
CA THR A 40 5.01 -12.36 10.78
C THR A 40 5.90 -11.21 10.33
N ASN A 41 5.88 -10.10 11.07
CA ASN A 41 6.74 -8.96 10.76
C ASN A 41 8.22 -9.38 10.81
N THR A 42 8.90 -9.29 9.66
CA THR A 42 10.32 -9.63 9.49
C THR A 42 11.17 -8.37 9.32
N ALA A 43 12.49 -8.54 9.14
CA ALA A 43 13.36 -7.44 8.74
C ALA A 43 12.88 -6.78 7.43
N THR A 44 12.36 -7.58 6.49
CA THR A 44 11.81 -7.10 5.22
C THR A 44 10.56 -6.26 5.43
N THR A 45 9.69 -6.59 6.41
CA THR A 45 8.54 -5.73 6.78
C THR A 45 8.99 -4.34 7.22
N TYR A 46 10.03 -4.26 8.04
CA TYR A 46 10.56 -2.96 8.50
C TYR A 46 11.24 -2.18 7.37
N GLN A 47 11.91 -2.88 6.44
CA GLN A 47 12.43 -2.28 5.22
C GLN A 47 11.27 -1.73 4.35
N ALA A 48 10.21 -2.52 4.14
CA ALA A 48 9.04 -2.10 3.37
C ALA A 48 8.36 -0.86 3.98
N VAL A 49 8.35 -0.70 5.31
CA VAL A 49 7.87 0.54 5.95
C VAL A 49 8.71 1.75 5.55
N ASP A 50 10.04 1.62 5.56
CA ASP A 50 10.95 2.70 5.18
C ASP A 50 10.76 3.11 3.71
N GLU A 51 10.63 2.12 2.84
CA GLU A 51 10.33 2.29 1.41
C GLU A 51 8.97 2.96 1.18
N MET A 52 7.92 2.51 1.88
CA MET A 52 6.58 3.07 1.79
C MET A 52 6.57 4.55 2.19
N LEU A 53 7.21 4.90 3.32
CA LEU A 53 7.28 6.28 3.79
C LEU A 53 8.11 7.17 2.86
N THR A 54 9.17 6.63 2.25
CA THR A 54 9.99 7.33 1.26
C THR A 54 9.16 7.60 0.01
N THR A 55 8.44 6.60 -0.48
CA THR A 55 7.53 6.70 -1.64
C THR A 55 6.51 7.81 -1.43
N LEU A 56 5.83 7.82 -0.27
CA LEU A 56 4.89 8.87 0.12
C LEU A 56 5.52 10.27 0.17
N SER A 57 6.79 10.37 0.59
CA SER A 57 7.52 11.64 0.60
C SER A 57 7.80 12.15 -0.82
N VAL A 58 8.19 11.26 -1.74
CA VAL A 58 8.45 11.57 -3.15
C VAL A 58 7.18 12.02 -3.86
N LEU A 59 6.04 11.41 -3.54
CA LEU A 59 4.71 11.77 -4.05
C LEU A 59 4.18 13.10 -3.48
N ALA A 60 4.93 13.75 -2.59
CA ALA A 60 4.59 15.04 -1.99
C ALA A 60 3.18 15.08 -1.39
N ILE A 61 2.75 13.98 -0.74
CA ILE A 61 1.42 13.90 -0.13
C ILE A 61 1.28 14.86 1.07
N ASN A 62 0.08 15.42 1.28
CA ASN A 62 -0.18 16.31 2.42
C ASN A 62 -0.33 15.54 3.75
N SER A 63 -1.01 14.39 3.71
CA SER A 63 -1.23 13.54 4.87
C SER A 63 -1.46 12.07 4.51
N ALA A 64 -0.97 11.19 5.37
CA ALA A 64 -1.20 9.75 5.33
C ALA A 64 -1.86 9.27 6.63
N THR A 65 -2.86 8.40 6.50
CA THR A 65 -3.42 7.64 7.62
C THR A 65 -3.25 6.16 7.34
N ILE A 66 -2.41 5.48 8.12
CA ILE A 66 -2.08 4.06 7.94
C ILE A 66 -2.90 3.25 8.94
N LEU A 67 -3.73 2.35 8.43
CA LEU A 67 -4.53 1.42 9.22
C LEU A 67 -3.85 0.06 9.21
N LEU A 68 -3.63 -0.51 10.40
CA LEU A 68 -3.11 -1.86 10.57
C LEU A 68 -4.18 -2.74 11.20
N ASP A 69 -4.39 -3.94 10.67
CA ASP A 69 -5.30 -4.89 11.30
C ASP A 69 -4.75 -5.32 12.67
N SER A 70 -5.53 -5.04 13.71
CA SER A 70 -5.24 -5.37 15.11
C SER A 70 -5.22 -6.88 15.37
N GLN A 71 -5.86 -7.67 14.51
CA GLN A 71 -5.86 -9.13 14.57
C GLN A 71 -4.51 -9.71 14.14
N MET A 72 -3.70 -8.93 13.42
CA MET A 72 -2.37 -9.34 13.02
C MET A 72 -1.39 -9.27 14.19
N SER A 73 -0.53 -10.28 14.27
CA SER A 73 0.46 -10.40 15.33
C SER A 73 1.41 -9.21 15.33
N ASN A 74 1.67 -8.64 16.51
CA ASN A 74 2.55 -7.48 16.69
C ASN A 74 2.14 -6.20 15.93
N SER A 75 0.88 -6.07 15.50
CA SER A 75 0.34 -4.87 14.84
C SER A 75 0.60 -3.58 15.64
N GLY A 76 0.45 -3.61 16.96
CA GLY A 76 0.77 -2.49 17.84
C GLY A 76 2.25 -2.09 17.86
N LYS A 77 3.17 -3.07 17.77
CA LYS A 77 4.62 -2.81 17.69
C LYS A 77 4.98 -2.22 16.33
N LEU A 78 4.42 -2.75 15.26
CA LEU A 78 4.59 -2.20 13.92
C LEU A 78 4.06 -0.76 13.84
N ALA A 79 2.87 -0.49 14.41
CA ALA A 79 2.32 0.86 14.49
C ALA A 79 3.27 1.83 15.22
N GLN A 80 3.88 1.40 16.32
CA GLN A 80 4.86 2.20 17.05
C GLN A 80 6.12 2.46 16.19
N PHE A 81 6.61 1.44 15.49
CA PHE A 81 7.75 1.58 14.58
C PHE A 81 7.46 2.58 13.47
N ILE A 82 6.34 2.44 12.77
CA ILE A 82 5.92 3.35 11.69
C ILE A 82 5.83 4.78 12.23
N ARG A 83 5.19 5.00 13.40
CA ARG A 83 5.12 6.34 14.01
C ARG A 83 6.49 6.96 14.28
N LYS A 84 7.42 6.17 14.82
CA LYS A 84 8.79 6.64 15.09
C LYS A 84 9.51 7.03 13.81
N ARG A 85 9.31 6.27 12.72
CA ARG A 85 9.94 6.55 11.43
C ARG A 85 9.33 7.75 10.73
N ALA A 86 8.00 7.82 10.73
CA ALA A 86 7.21 8.88 10.10
C ALA A 86 7.41 10.25 10.75
N ALA A 87 7.91 10.32 12.00
CA ALA A 87 8.26 11.58 12.65
C ALA A 87 9.32 12.41 11.89
N LYS A 88 10.06 11.78 10.96
CA LYS A 88 11.06 12.44 10.10
C LYS A 88 10.53 12.80 8.70
N CYS A 89 9.30 12.41 8.38
CA CYS A 89 8.71 12.64 7.07
C CYS A 89 8.18 14.08 6.95
N PRO A 90 8.17 14.66 5.73
CA PRO A 90 7.70 16.03 5.50
C PRO A 90 6.17 16.18 5.49
N PHE A 91 5.41 15.13 5.81
CA PHE A 91 3.95 15.09 5.74
C PHE A 91 3.32 14.59 7.05
N LYS A 92 2.04 14.94 7.27
CA LYS A 92 1.30 14.53 8.47
C LYS A 92 1.00 13.04 8.40
N THR A 93 1.41 12.29 9.41
CA THR A 93 1.16 10.84 9.47
C THR A 93 0.37 10.46 10.71
N ALA A 94 -0.74 9.74 10.52
CA ALA A 94 -1.46 9.04 11.56
C ALA A 94 -1.33 7.53 11.35
N VAL A 95 -1.11 6.78 12.44
CA VAL A 95 -1.02 5.31 12.38
C VAL A 95 -1.89 4.74 13.48
N THR A 96 -2.87 3.94 13.10
CA THR A 96 -3.87 3.35 13.99
C THR A 96 -4.03 1.87 13.72
N THR A 97 -4.36 1.11 14.76
CA THR A 97 -4.78 -0.28 14.62
C THR A 97 -6.30 -0.35 14.58
N SER A 98 -6.88 -1.14 13.69
CA SER A 98 -8.33 -1.36 13.57
C SER A 98 -8.68 -2.83 13.67
N LYS A 99 -9.86 -3.15 14.22
CA LYS A 99 -10.42 -4.52 14.18
C LYS A 99 -11.07 -4.86 12.84
N ASN A 100 -11.35 -3.85 12.02
CA ASN A 100 -12.01 -4.02 10.73
C ASN A 100 -11.49 -2.94 9.77
N VAL A 101 -10.27 -3.15 9.28
CA VAL A 101 -9.58 -2.21 8.37
C VAL A 101 -10.42 -1.95 7.13
N ASP A 102 -10.97 -3.00 6.52
CA ASP A 102 -11.83 -2.92 5.33
C ASP A 102 -13.02 -1.98 5.54
N PHE A 103 -13.75 -2.16 6.64
CA PHE A 103 -14.90 -1.32 6.96
C PHE A 103 -14.50 0.13 7.20
N ASP A 104 -13.42 0.35 7.96
CA ASP A 104 -12.94 1.71 8.26
C ASP A 104 -12.46 2.42 6.98
N LEU A 105 -11.76 1.71 6.09
CA LEU A 105 -11.32 2.24 4.79
C LEU A 105 -12.50 2.59 3.89
N LYS A 106 -13.51 1.71 3.79
CA LYS A 106 -14.74 2.00 3.04
C LYS A 106 -15.47 3.23 3.58
N GLN A 107 -15.52 3.40 4.91
CA GLN A 107 -16.14 4.58 5.51
C GLN A 107 -15.39 5.88 5.22
N VAL A 108 -14.07 5.87 5.07
CA VAL A 108 -13.31 7.09 4.80
C VAL A 108 -12.98 7.29 3.33
N GLY A 109 -13.34 6.34 2.45
CA GLY A 109 -13.05 6.35 1.02
C GLY A 109 -13.55 7.59 0.28
N TYR A 110 -14.68 8.18 0.69
CA TYR A 110 -15.16 9.43 0.09
C TYR A 110 -14.28 10.65 0.41
N ARG A 111 -13.44 10.56 1.47
CA ARG A 111 -12.60 11.67 1.97
C ARG A 111 -11.23 11.75 1.31
N GLY A 112 -10.82 10.75 0.53
CA GLY A 112 -9.51 10.75 -0.11
C GLY A 112 -9.18 9.43 -0.79
N VAL A 113 -7.92 9.30 -1.20
CA VAL A 113 -7.41 8.11 -1.87
C VAL A 113 -7.19 6.98 -0.88
N ILE A 114 -7.59 5.75 -1.25
CA ILE A 114 -7.34 4.52 -0.52
C ILE A 114 -6.21 3.74 -1.22
N ALA A 115 -5.09 3.53 -0.55
CA ALA A 115 -4.01 2.67 -1.00
C ALA A 115 -4.23 1.24 -0.51
N THR A 116 -4.51 0.32 -1.43
CA THR A 116 -4.75 -1.10 -1.16
C THR A 116 -4.61 -1.91 -2.43
N ALA A 117 -4.30 -3.20 -2.29
CA ALA A 117 -4.31 -4.18 -3.36
C ALA A 117 -5.53 -5.13 -3.27
N ASP A 118 -6.44 -4.93 -2.30
CA ASP A 118 -7.65 -5.75 -2.15
C ASP A 118 -8.74 -5.30 -3.13
N SER A 119 -9.15 -6.17 -4.07
CA SER A 119 -10.20 -5.87 -5.06
C SER A 119 -11.52 -5.47 -4.40
N VAL A 120 -11.87 -6.08 -3.26
CA VAL A 120 -13.12 -5.79 -2.55
C VAL A 120 -13.14 -4.36 -2.01
N ILE A 121 -11.97 -3.79 -1.70
CA ILE A 121 -11.85 -2.38 -1.32
C ILE A 121 -11.78 -1.50 -2.56
N VAL A 122 -10.99 -1.88 -3.57
CA VAL A 122 -10.87 -1.15 -4.84
C VAL A 122 -12.24 -0.92 -5.48
N ASP A 123 -13.09 -1.95 -5.53
CA ASP A 123 -14.45 -1.87 -6.09
C ASP A 123 -15.42 -1.05 -5.25
N ALA A 124 -15.12 -0.85 -3.97
CA ALA A 124 -16.01 -0.22 -3.00
C ALA A 124 -15.72 1.28 -2.76
N VAL A 125 -14.63 1.81 -3.33
CA VAL A 125 -14.17 3.17 -3.04
C VAL A 125 -14.02 3.99 -4.33
N GLU A 126 -14.31 5.28 -4.25
CA GLU A 126 -14.28 6.16 -5.43
C GLU A 126 -12.88 6.36 -5.99
N ARG A 127 -11.86 6.33 -5.12
CA ARG A 127 -10.47 6.64 -5.45
C ARG A 127 -9.55 5.63 -4.76
N ALA A 128 -9.21 4.57 -5.48
CA ALA A 128 -8.18 3.61 -5.08
C ALA A 128 -6.84 3.92 -5.76
N ALA A 129 -5.73 3.57 -5.12
CA ALA A 129 -4.39 3.69 -5.68
C ALA A 129 -3.52 2.50 -5.30
N ASP A 130 -2.60 2.13 -6.17
CA ASP A 130 -1.63 1.08 -5.91
C ASP A 130 -0.29 1.69 -5.50
N LEU A 131 -0.07 1.77 -4.18
CA LEU A 131 1.15 2.34 -3.62
C LEU A 131 2.38 1.47 -3.92
N THR A 132 2.21 0.15 -4.06
CA THR A 132 3.31 -0.77 -4.35
C THR A 132 3.77 -0.61 -5.80
N ALA A 133 2.84 -0.50 -6.75
CA ALA A 133 3.16 -0.22 -8.14
C ALA A 133 3.92 1.12 -8.28
N CYS A 134 3.50 2.15 -7.54
CA CYS A 134 4.18 3.45 -7.56
C CYS A 134 5.59 3.37 -6.97
N TRP A 135 5.78 2.62 -5.88
CA TRP A 135 7.10 2.37 -5.32
C TRP A 135 8.01 1.59 -6.31
N MET A 136 7.46 0.58 -7.00
CA MET A 136 8.20 -0.16 -8.04
C MET A 136 8.64 0.75 -9.18
N GLU A 137 7.74 1.61 -9.69
CA GLU A 137 8.04 2.56 -10.75
C GLU A 137 9.15 3.54 -10.33
N GLN A 138 9.08 4.10 -9.12
CA GLN A 138 10.11 5.01 -8.57
C GLN A 138 11.49 4.36 -8.47
N ASN A 139 11.55 3.05 -8.25
CA ASN A 139 12.79 2.30 -8.09
C ASN A 139 13.23 1.57 -9.38
N GLY A 140 12.51 1.73 -10.50
CA GLY A 140 12.81 1.05 -11.76
C GLY A 140 12.65 -0.47 -11.69
N ILE A 141 11.77 -0.97 -10.82
CA ILE A 141 11.49 -2.40 -10.65
C ILE A 141 10.41 -2.80 -11.65
N VAL A 142 10.67 -3.84 -12.46
CA VAL A 142 9.73 -4.38 -13.43
C VAL A 142 9.23 -5.75 -12.93
N GLY A 143 7.93 -5.95 -12.83
CA GLY A 143 7.34 -7.25 -12.51
C GLY A 143 7.44 -8.23 -13.69
N GLU A 144 7.70 -9.51 -13.44
CA GLU A 144 7.78 -10.53 -14.49
C GLU A 144 6.39 -11.01 -14.99
N ASN A 145 6.28 -11.18 -16.31
CA ASN A 145 5.12 -11.61 -17.11
C ASN A 145 3.88 -10.71 -17.10
N ILE A 146 4.01 -9.60 -17.84
CA ILE A 146 2.91 -8.93 -18.53
C ILE A 146 2.30 -9.97 -19.50
N GLY A 147 1.14 -10.52 -19.17
CA GLY A 147 0.30 -11.18 -20.17
C GLY A 147 -0.01 -10.16 -21.27
N ASN A 148 0.18 -10.53 -22.54
CA ASN A 148 -0.23 -9.70 -23.69
C ASN A 148 -1.73 -9.37 -23.57
N GLY A 149 -2.02 -8.21 -23.02
CA GLY A 149 -3.37 -7.72 -22.75
C GLY A 149 -3.28 -6.21 -22.55
N GLU A 150 -4.22 -5.51 -23.16
CA GLU A 150 -4.24 -4.07 -23.37
C GLU A 150 -3.94 -3.25 -22.09
N LYS A 151 -3.38 -2.04 -22.29
CA LYS A 151 -3.22 -1.02 -21.23
C LYS A 151 -4.57 -0.73 -20.59
N HIS A 152 -4.92 -1.47 -19.55
CA HIS A 152 -6.16 -1.34 -18.81
C HIS A 152 -5.96 -0.44 -17.59
N THR A 153 -7.04 0.23 -17.24
CA THR A 153 -7.11 1.58 -16.67
C THR A 153 -6.83 1.65 -15.16
N SER A 154 -5.77 1.02 -14.65
CA SER A 154 -5.34 1.26 -13.28
C SER A 154 -4.52 2.52 -13.12
N ILE A 155 -4.58 3.12 -11.93
CA ILE A 155 -3.80 4.30 -11.57
C ILE A 155 -2.39 3.82 -11.22
N THR A 156 -1.60 3.52 -12.25
CA THR A 156 -0.19 3.09 -12.17
C THR A 156 0.79 4.23 -12.42
N ASP A 157 0.27 5.42 -12.71
CA ASP A 157 1.05 6.56 -13.20
C ASP A 157 1.32 7.50 -12.02
N ILE A 158 2.60 7.68 -11.63
CA ILE A 158 3.02 8.66 -10.60
C ILE A 158 2.37 10.02 -10.85
N ASP A 159 2.23 10.45 -12.10
CA ASP A 159 1.59 11.70 -12.47
C ASP A 159 0.09 11.72 -12.15
N ARG A 160 -0.61 10.58 -12.31
CA ARG A 160 -2.02 10.46 -11.94
C ARG A 160 -2.17 10.34 -10.43
N MET A 161 -1.27 9.65 -9.74
CA MET A 161 -1.32 9.58 -8.27
C MET A 161 -0.97 10.94 -7.63
N ASN A 162 -0.03 11.70 -8.19
CA ASN A 162 0.23 13.09 -7.83
C ASN A 162 -1.03 13.96 -8.04
N ARG A 163 -1.74 13.80 -9.16
CA ARG A 163 -3.01 14.52 -9.42
C ARG A 163 -4.15 14.13 -8.47
N ILE A 164 -4.17 12.90 -7.94
CA ILE A 164 -5.25 12.41 -7.05
C ILE A 164 -4.88 12.64 -5.57
N CYS A 165 -3.59 12.73 -5.23
CA CYS A 165 -3.11 12.96 -3.86
C CYS A 165 -2.92 14.44 -3.50
N GLN A 166 -2.88 15.35 -4.48
CA GLN A 166 -2.95 16.81 -4.29
C GLN A 166 -4.39 17.28 -4.09
#